data_AF-A0A7S1ANU0-F1
#
_entry.id   AF-A0A7S1ANU0-F1
#
_cell.length_a   1.000
_cell.length_b   1.000
_cell.length_c   1.000
_cell.angle_alpha   90.00
_cell.angle_beta   90.00
_cell.angle_gamma   90.00
#
_symmetry.space_group_name_H-M   'P 1'
#
loop_
_entity.id
_entity.type
_entity.pdbx_description
1 polymer ?
#
loop_
_entity_poly.entity_id
_entity_poly.type
_entity_poly.pdbx_seq_one_letter_code
_entity_poly.pdbx_strand_id
1 'polypeptide(L)'
;LPPPPPPPPPLSTTSRRPWPAPPDPSPTPPPSTPFPTPAPVAPSPAVPPSTEEPIPEVIIAFVLILLGGAASNPYLKYLSPPMNVLIFVIFWLTVVAKYRPLAAPTELSAQETNKNAFTETCHVCCEPVCWMSYCCPAVRWAGTLHAANILNFWIVMLIWAVSYAVSMYWADVAVYQFLLYCIPVAFTDLNEKLGGQKDNCCEACLCTFFCSFCVNVKYALALDHATGQKVGCFNVRSTEEGRIYQPII
;
A
#
# COMPACT_ATOMS: atom_id res chain seq x y z
N LEU A 1 -39.65 -35.49 30.38
CA LEU A 1 -38.18 -35.33 30.32
C LEU A 1 -37.75 -35.64 28.89
N PRO A 2 -37.11 -34.70 28.18
CA PRO A 2 -36.64 -34.96 26.83
C PRO A 2 -35.57 -36.06 26.82
N PRO A 3 -35.50 -36.89 25.76
CA PRO A 3 -34.50 -37.94 25.65
C PRO A 3 -33.08 -37.34 25.60
N PRO A 4 -32.08 -38.04 26.16
CA PRO A 4 -30.70 -37.58 26.09
C PRO A 4 -30.24 -37.49 24.63
N PRO A 5 -29.42 -36.49 24.29
CA PRO A 5 -28.90 -36.33 22.93
C PRO A 5 -28.06 -37.56 22.54
N PRO A 6 -28.07 -37.96 21.26
CA PRO A 6 -27.27 -39.07 20.78
C PRO A 6 -25.77 -38.77 20.95
N PRO A 7 -24.95 -39.81 21.19
CA PRO A 7 -23.51 -39.64 21.31
C PRO A 7 -22.91 -39.11 20.01
N PRO A 8 -21.84 -38.29 20.08
CA PRO A 8 -21.17 -37.78 18.90
C PRO A 8 -20.56 -38.93 18.08
N PRO A 9 -20.53 -38.81 16.75
CA PRO A 9 -19.94 -39.83 15.89
C PRO A 9 -18.43 -39.99 16.19
N PRO A 10 -17.87 -41.20 16.03
CA PRO A 10 -16.46 -41.45 16.25
C PRO A 10 -15.60 -40.59 15.31
N LEU A 11 -14.59 -39.93 15.88
CA LEU A 11 -13.60 -39.16 15.12
C LEU A 11 -12.98 -40.07 14.04
N SER A 12 -13.24 -39.75 12.78
CA SER A 12 -12.57 -40.35 11.64
C SER A 12 -11.07 -40.12 11.81
N THR A 13 -10.31 -41.21 11.99
CA THR A 13 -8.87 -41.20 11.95
C THR A 13 -8.43 -40.72 10.57
N THR A 14 -8.09 -39.44 10.48
CA THR A 14 -7.53 -38.83 9.28
C THR A 14 -6.25 -39.59 8.95
N SER A 15 -6.34 -40.46 7.93
CA SER A 15 -5.21 -41.15 7.35
C SER A 15 -4.13 -40.11 7.06
N ARG A 16 -3.01 -40.19 7.79
CA ARG A 16 -1.84 -39.36 7.53
C ARG A 16 -1.44 -39.63 6.08
N ARG A 17 -1.77 -38.72 5.17
CA ARG A 17 -1.16 -38.75 3.84
C ARG A 17 0.35 -38.65 4.05
N PRO A 18 1.14 -39.55 3.45
CA PRO A 18 2.58 -39.39 3.40
C PRO A 18 2.90 -37.97 2.91
N TRP A 19 3.89 -37.34 3.53
CA TRP A 19 4.44 -36.10 3.01
C TRP A 19 4.80 -36.29 1.54
N PRO A 20 4.41 -35.38 0.63
CA PRO A 20 4.85 -35.46 -0.75
C PRO A 20 6.38 -35.53 -0.76
N ALA A 21 6.92 -36.46 -1.53
CA ALA A 21 8.34 -36.56 -1.74
C ALA A 21 8.87 -35.19 -2.20
N PRO A 22 10.09 -34.79 -1.79
CA PRO A 22 10.72 -33.60 -2.34
C PRO A 22 10.69 -33.71 -3.87
N PRO A 23 10.35 -32.62 -4.59
CA PRO A 23 10.31 -32.65 -6.04
C PRO A 23 11.66 -33.15 -6.56
N ASP A 24 11.61 -34.06 -7.53
CA ASP A 24 12.81 -34.55 -8.21
C ASP A 24 13.65 -33.33 -8.64
N PRO A 25 14.98 -33.38 -8.47
CA PRO A 25 15.85 -32.33 -8.98
C PRO A 25 15.51 -32.12 -10.44
N SER A 26 15.00 -30.91 -10.74
CA SER A 26 14.56 -30.53 -12.09
C SER A 26 15.62 -30.98 -13.10
N PRO A 27 15.24 -31.64 -14.20
CA PRO A 27 16.19 -32.02 -15.23
C PRO A 27 17.00 -30.79 -15.60
N THR A 28 18.32 -30.96 -15.61
CA THR A 28 19.26 -29.90 -15.97
C THR A 28 18.74 -29.23 -17.23
N PRO A 29 18.48 -27.91 -17.22
CA PRO A 29 17.91 -27.25 -18.37
C PRO A 29 18.78 -27.58 -19.58
N PRO A 30 18.17 -27.92 -20.74
CA PRO A 30 18.93 -28.15 -21.95
C PRO A 30 19.85 -26.95 -22.17
N PRO A 31 21.08 -27.17 -22.71
CA PRO A 31 22.00 -26.08 -22.99
C PRO A 31 21.24 -25.00 -23.75
N SER A 32 21.14 -23.84 -23.11
CA SER A 32 20.42 -22.70 -23.64
C SER A 32 20.91 -22.47 -25.06
N THR A 33 20.01 -22.61 -26.04
CA THR A 33 20.26 -22.12 -27.39
C THR A 33 20.80 -20.70 -27.26
N PRO A 34 21.88 -20.34 -27.99
CA PRO A 34 22.45 -19.01 -27.91
C PRO A 34 21.31 -18.00 -28.02
N PHE A 35 21.09 -17.22 -26.97
CA PHE A 35 20.14 -16.12 -27.04
C PHE A 35 20.51 -15.30 -28.28
N PRO A 36 19.56 -15.00 -29.17
CA PRO A 36 19.82 -14.07 -30.25
C PRO A 36 20.43 -12.83 -29.59
N THR A 37 21.65 -12.50 -30.01
CA THR A 37 22.37 -11.34 -29.51
C THR A 37 21.39 -10.16 -29.55
N PRO A 38 21.10 -9.53 -28.40
CA PRO A 38 20.19 -8.40 -28.37
C PRO A 38 20.64 -7.43 -29.45
N ALA A 39 19.73 -7.08 -30.36
CA ALA A 39 20.00 -6.01 -31.30
C ALA A 39 20.51 -4.82 -30.47
N PRO A 40 21.58 -4.14 -30.91
CA PRO A 40 22.17 -3.04 -30.16
C PRO A 40 21.05 -2.09 -29.76
N VAL A 41 20.78 -2.06 -28.45
CA VAL A 41 19.78 -1.17 -27.86
C VAL A 41 20.20 0.23 -28.28
N ALA A 42 19.35 0.90 -29.05
CA ALA A 42 19.60 2.27 -29.44
C ALA A 42 19.94 3.05 -28.16
N PRO A 43 21.02 3.84 -28.16
CA PRO A 43 21.45 4.56 -26.96
C PRO A 43 20.24 5.32 -26.40
N SER A 44 19.86 4.96 -25.17
CA SER A 44 18.76 5.63 -24.47
C SER A 44 19.00 7.13 -24.57
N PRO A 45 18.01 7.92 -25.01
CA PRO A 45 18.16 9.37 -25.09
C PRO A 45 18.68 9.85 -23.74
N ALA A 46 19.77 10.64 -23.78
CA ALA A 46 20.41 11.15 -22.58
C ALA A 46 19.33 11.78 -21.69
N VAL A 47 19.12 11.19 -20.52
CA VAL A 47 18.20 11.72 -19.52
C VAL A 47 18.70 13.13 -19.23
N PRO A 48 17.91 14.18 -19.52
CA PRO A 48 18.33 15.54 -19.26
C PRO A 48 18.64 15.65 -17.77
N PRO A 49 19.72 16.36 -17.39
CA PRO A 49 20.10 16.51 -15.99
C PRO A 49 18.89 17.04 -15.21
N SER A 50 18.37 16.20 -14.32
CA SER A 50 17.26 16.58 -13.46
C SER A 50 17.72 17.79 -12.65
N THR A 51 17.10 18.93 -12.89
CA THR A 51 17.32 20.12 -12.08
C THR A 51 16.77 19.78 -10.70
N GLU A 52 17.65 19.43 -9.76
CA GLU A 52 17.29 19.24 -8.35
C GLU A 52 16.75 20.58 -7.84
N GLU A 53 15.44 20.70 -7.81
CA GLU A 53 14.77 21.83 -7.18
C GLU A 53 15.04 21.70 -5.68
N PRO A 54 15.66 22.70 -5.03
CA PRO A 54 15.96 22.64 -3.61
C PRO A 54 14.65 22.42 -2.86
N ILE A 55 14.61 21.35 -2.05
CA ILE A 55 13.48 21.00 -1.21
C ILE A 55 13.12 22.26 -0.39
N PRO A 56 11.92 22.85 -0.58
CA PRO A 56 11.58 24.12 0.06
C PRO A 56 11.74 24.00 1.57
N GLU A 57 12.42 24.94 2.24
CA GLU A 57 12.57 24.92 3.71
C GLU A 57 11.23 24.87 4.45
N VAL A 58 10.15 25.34 3.80
CA VAL A 58 8.75 25.20 4.23
C VAL A 58 8.38 23.74 4.51
N ILE A 59 8.91 22.81 3.72
CA ILE A 59 8.66 21.37 3.82
C ILE A 59 9.30 20.79 5.09
N ILE A 60 10.55 21.16 5.38
CA ILE A 60 11.26 20.72 6.59
C ILE A 60 10.56 21.27 7.84
N ALA A 61 10.14 22.53 7.81
CA ALA A 61 9.36 23.14 8.90
C ALA A 61 8.02 22.42 9.11
N PHE A 62 7.32 22.03 8.03
CA PHE A 62 6.05 21.31 8.12
C PHE A 62 6.21 19.92 8.76
N VAL A 63 7.27 19.19 8.38
CA VAL A 63 7.60 17.87 8.94
C VAL A 63 7.98 17.96 10.41
N LEU A 64 8.77 18.96 10.80
CA LEU A 64 9.15 19.19 12.20
C LEU A 64 7.94 19.61 13.06
N ILE A 65 7.00 20.38 12.52
CA ILE A 65 5.74 20.73 13.19
C ILE A 65 4.85 19.48 13.36
N LEU A 66 4.77 18.61 12.34
CA LEU A 66 4.00 17.36 12.40
C LEU A 66 4.61 16.33 13.37
N LEU A 67 5.94 16.20 13.40
CA LEU A 67 6.63 15.22 14.25
C LEU A 67 6.85 15.69 15.70
N GLY A 68 7.02 16.99 15.95
CA GLY A 68 7.35 17.54 17.27
C GLY A 68 6.31 18.48 17.91
N GLY A 69 5.37 19.02 17.13
CA GLY A 69 4.52 20.15 17.55
C GLY A 69 3.28 19.78 18.36
N ALA A 70 2.69 18.60 18.14
CA ALA A 70 1.41 18.25 18.77
C ALA A 70 1.53 17.98 20.30
N ALA A 71 2.71 17.55 20.76
CA ALA A 71 2.92 17.27 22.18
C ALA A 71 3.27 18.53 23.00
N SER A 72 3.94 19.51 22.39
CA SER A 72 4.54 20.66 23.09
C SER A 72 3.65 21.91 23.10
N ASN A 73 2.75 22.07 22.13
CA ASN A 73 1.89 23.26 22.04
C ASN A 73 0.41 22.90 22.23
N PRO A 74 -0.25 23.34 23.33
CA PRO A 74 -1.65 23.02 23.59
C PRO A 74 -2.60 23.59 22.52
N TYR A 75 -2.24 24.67 21.83
CA TYR A 75 -3.06 25.24 20.75
C TYR A 75 -3.09 24.36 19.49
N LEU A 76 -1.97 23.68 19.19
CA LEU A 76 -1.87 22.75 18.05
C LEU A 76 -2.80 21.54 18.22
N LYS A 77 -3.09 21.12 19.46
CA LYS A 77 -4.03 20.02 19.74
C LYS A 77 -5.45 20.35 19.30
N TYR A 78 -5.91 21.59 19.49
CA TYR A 78 -7.25 22.02 19.10
C TYR A 78 -7.36 22.37 17.61
N LEU A 79 -6.26 22.82 17.00
CA LEU A 79 -6.21 23.13 15.57
C LEU A 79 -6.05 21.88 14.68
N SER A 80 -5.46 20.80 15.21
CA SER A 80 -5.20 19.58 14.45
C SER A 80 -6.45 18.93 13.85
N PRO A 81 -7.56 18.67 14.58
CA PRO A 81 -8.75 18.05 14.01
C PRO A 81 -9.37 18.80 12.81
N PRO A 82 -9.67 20.12 12.89
CA PRO A 82 -10.25 20.83 11.75
C PRO A 82 -9.30 20.91 10.55
N MET A 83 -7.98 21.03 10.77
CA MET A 83 -6.99 21.01 9.69
C MET A 83 -6.93 19.65 9.00
N ASN A 84 -7.00 18.54 9.75
CA ASN A 84 -7.08 17.20 9.18
C ASN A 84 -8.33 17.04 8.31
N VAL A 85 -9.51 17.45 8.81
CA VAL A 85 -10.75 17.40 8.03
C VAL A 85 -10.64 18.21 6.73
N LEU A 86 -10.06 19.41 6.80
CA LEU A 86 -9.84 20.24 5.61
C LEU A 86 -8.91 19.54 4.60
N ILE A 87 -7.79 18.96 5.06
CA ILE A 87 -6.88 18.20 4.21
C ILE A 87 -7.60 17.00 3.57
N PHE A 88 -8.45 16.29 4.33
CA PHE A 88 -9.20 15.14 3.82
C PHE A 88 -10.17 15.54 2.71
N VAL A 89 -10.89 16.65 2.88
CA VAL A 89 -11.81 17.19 1.87
C VAL A 89 -11.07 17.66 0.63
N ILE A 90 -9.96 18.40 0.79
CA ILE A 90 -9.15 18.87 -0.35
C ILE A 90 -8.58 17.67 -1.12
N PHE A 91 -8.03 16.68 -0.42
CA PHE A 91 -7.49 15.49 -1.07
C PHE A 91 -8.57 14.67 -1.77
N TRP A 92 -9.77 14.55 -1.18
CA TRP A 92 -10.90 13.91 -1.83
C TRP A 92 -11.25 14.58 -3.16
N LEU A 93 -11.41 15.91 -3.15
CA LEU A 93 -11.79 16.67 -4.34
C LEU A 93 -10.69 16.71 -5.42
N THR A 94 -9.42 16.68 -5.01
CA THR A 94 -8.28 16.85 -5.94
C THR A 94 -7.73 15.53 -6.47
N VAL A 95 -7.73 14.48 -5.64
CA VAL A 95 -7.12 13.19 -5.95
C VAL A 95 -8.18 12.10 -6.06
N VAL A 96 -8.86 11.77 -4.96
CA VAL A 96 -9.70 10.56 -4.89
C VAL A 96 -10.85 10.58 -5.88
N ALA A 97 -11.58 11.70 -5.99
CA ALA A 97 -12.70 11.82 -6.91
C ALA A 97 -12.31 11.76 -8.39
N LYS A 98 -11.02 11.95 -8.71
CA LYS A 98 -10.47 11.90 -10.09
C LYS A 98 -9.70 10.61 -10.37
N TYR A 99 -9.39 9.85 -9.32
CA TYR A 99 -8.64 8.62 -9.42
C TYR A 99 -9.55 7.51 -9.96
N ARG A 100 -9.07 6.73 -10.93
CA ARG A 100 -9.83 5.66 -11.54
C ARG A 100 -9.87 4.47 -10.59
N PRO A 101 -11.02 3.79 -10.45
CA PRO A 101 -11.06 2.54 -9.72
C PRO A 101 -10.21 1.49 -10.42
N LEU A 102 -9.60 0.61 -9.63
CA LEU A 102 -8.84 -0.53 -10.11
C LEU A 102 -9.75 -1.48 -10.89
N ALA A 103 -9.44 -1.70 -12.16
CA ALA A 103 -10.19 -2.60 -13.02
C ALA A 103 -9.58 -4.01 -13.06
N ALA A 104 -8.26 -4.10 -13.22
CA ALA A 104 -7.50 -5.35 -13.27
C ALA A 104 -6.03 -5.09 -12.86
N PRO A 105 -5.31 -6.10 -12.35
CA PRO A 105 -3.88 -6.00 -12.10
C PRO A 105 -3.09 -5.91 -13.42
N THR A 106 -1.97 -5.18 -13.39
CA THR A 106 -1.00 -5.11 -14.49
C THR A 106 0.28 -5.84 -14.11
N GLU A 107 1.10 -6.22 -15.09
CA GLU A 107 2.39 -6.86 -14.81
C GLU A 107 3.31 -5.96 -13.98
N LEU A 108 3.30 -4.66 -14.23
CA LEU A 108 4.06 -3.69 -13.43
C LEU A 108 3.54 -3.60 -12.00
N SER A 109 2.22 -3.61 -11.77
CA SER A 109 1.68 -3.60 -10.40
C SER A 109 2.04 -4.87 -9.65
N ALA A 110 2.03 -6.02 -10.32
CA ALA A 110 2.46 -7.30 -9.77
C ALA A 110 3.95 -7.26 -9.40
N GLN A 111 4.80 -6.71 -10.28
CA GLN A 111 6.22 -6.53 -9.99
C GLN A 111 6.42 -5.67 -8.74
N GLU A 112 5.77 -4.51 -8.63
CA GLU A 112 5.90 -3.65 -7.44
C GLU A 112 5.38 -4.30 -6.17
N THR A 113 4.28 -5.05 -6.26
CA THR A 113 3.69 -5.72 -5.09
C THR A 113 4.58 -6.87 -4.59
N ASN A 114 5.42 -7.45 -5.42
CA ASN A 114 6.34 -8.52 -5.02
C ASN A 114 7.69 -8.00 -4.48
N LYS A 115 7.97 -6.70 -4.59
CA LYS A 115 9.21 -6.12 -4.06
C LYS A 115 9.09 -5.81 -2.56
N ASN A 116 10.26 -5.68 -1.93
CA ASN A 116 10.35 -5.27 -0.53
C ASN A 116 9.94 -3.80 -0.39
N ALA A 117 9.02 -3.50 0.53
CA ALA A 117 8.48 -2.15 0.72
C ALA A 117 9.55 -1.11 1.05
N PHE A 118 10.59 -1.52 1.79
CA PHE A 118 11.70 -0.63 2.15
C PHE A 118 12.53 -0.25 0.92
N THR A 119 12.92 -1.25 0.13
CA THR A 119 13.71 -1.04 -1.11
C THR A 119 12.95 -0.14 -2.09
N GLU A 120 11.65 -0.37 -2.28
CA GLU A 120 10.83 0.48 -3.14
C GLU A 120 10.77 1.92 -2.67
N THR A 121 10.59 2.13 -1.37
CA THR A 121 10.56 3.48 -0.81
C THR A 121 11.87 4.23 -1.03
N CYS A 122 13.00 3.53 -0.95
CA CYS A 122 14.31 4.12 -1.28
C CYS A 122 14.43 4.49 -2.76
N HIS A 123 13.85 3.71 -3.68
CA HIS A 123 13.88 4.00 -5.11
C HIS A 123 13.00 5.19 -5.50
N VAL A 124 11.85 5.37 -4.84
CA VAL A 124 10.91 6.47 -5.14
C VAL A 124 10.94 7.60 -4.11
N CYS A 125 12.02 7.75 -3.34
CA CYS A 125 12.08 8.67 -2.20
C CYS A 125 11.79 10.14 -2.57
N CYS A 126 12.21 10.56 -3.76
CA CYS A 126 12.01 11.91 -4.29
C CYS A 126 10.72 12.07 -5.09
N GLU A 127 9.88 11.03 -5.20
CA GLU A 127 8.62 11.11 -5.91
C GLU A 127 7.48 11.64 -5.03
N PRO A 128 6.48 12.33 -5.62
CA PRO A 128 5.31 12.82 -4.87
C PRO A 128 4.54 11.72 -4.12
N VAL A 129 4.56 10.48 -4.63
CA VAL A 129 3.90 9.34 -3.98
C VAL A 129 4.54 9.00 -2.63
N CYS A 130 5.87 9.06 -2.54
CA CYS A 130 6.60 8.91 -1.29
C CYS A 130 6.22 10.05 -0.35
N TRP A 131 6.34 11.28 -0.82
CA TRP A 131 6.01 12.47 -0.01
C TRP A 131 4.60 12.41 0.59
N MET A 132 3.59 12.07 -0.21
CA MET A 132 2.20 11.99 0.25
C MET A 132 1.97 10.84 1.23
N SER A 133 2.67 9.72 1.04
CA SER A 133 2.58 8.59 1.97
C SER A 133 3.17 8.93 3.33
N TYR A 134 4.24 9.73 3.40
CA TYR A 134 4.86 10.17 4.65
C TYR A 134 4.13 11.36 5.31
N CYS A 135 3.71 12.34 4.51
CA CYS A 135 3.06 13.55 5.01
C CYS A 135 1.61 13.29 5.46
N CYS A 136 0.88 12.46 4.72
CA CYS A 136 -0.54 12.21 4.93
C CYS A 136 -0.88 10.71 4.78
N PRO A 137 -0.28 9.83 5.61
CA PRO A 137 -0.37 8.38 5.45
C PRO A 137 -1.82 7.89 5.45
N ALA A 138 -2.65 8.39 6.36
CA ALA A 138 -4.04 7.98 6.49
C ALA A 138 -4.87 8.28 5.24
N VAL A 139 -4.66 9.46 4.67
CA VAL A 139 -5.41 9.94 3.51
C VAL A 139 -4.99 9.17 2.26
N ARG A 140 -3.68 8.98 2.08
CA ARG A 140 -3.16 8.18 0.97
C ARG A 140 -3.65 6.74 1.08
N TRP A 141 -3.62 6.15 2.27
CA TRP A 141 -4.08 4.79 2.52
C TRP A 141 -5.58 4.62 2.22
N ALA A 142 -6.42 5.54 2.68
CA ALA A 142 -7.84 5.52 2.35
C ALA A 142 -8.10 5.66 0.85
N GLY A 143 -7.33 6.50 0.16
CA GLY A 143 -7.37 6.61 -1.30
C GLY A 143 -7.05 5.28 -1.97
N THR A 144 -6.01 4.59 -1.49
CA THR A 144 -5.63 3.27 -2.00
C THR A 144 -6.73 2.23 -1.80
N LEU A 145 -7.28 2.12 -0.58
CA LEU A 145 -8.36 1.17 -0.29
C LEU A 145 -9.66 1.46 -1.06
N HIS A 146 -9.95 2.74 -1.30
CA HIS A 146 -11.10 3.15 -2.08
C HIS A 146 -10.95 2.79 -3.56
N ALA A 147 -9.80 3.11 -4.16
CA ALA A 147 -9.52 2.78 -5.55
C ALA A 147 -9.46 1.26 -5.79
N ALA A 148 -8.95 0.49 -4.83
CA ALA A 148 -8.94 -0.98 -4.87
C ALA A 148 -10.31 -1.63 -4.59
N ASN A 149 -11.38 -0.85 -4.42
CA ASN A 149 -12.73 -1.33 -4.07
C ASN A 149 -12.72 -2.24 -2.82
N ILE A 150 -11.92 -1.92 -1.81
CA ILE A 150 -11.85 -2.67 -0.54
C ILE A 150 -12.70 -1.98 0.52
N LEU A 151 -12.49 -0.67 0.72
CA LEU A 151 -13.25 0.11 1.70
C LEU A 151 -13.54 1.51 1.16
N ASN A 152 -14.72 2.05 1.45
CA ASN A 152 -15.07 3.40 1.05
C ASN A 152 -14.16 4.42 1.78
N PHE A 153 -13.65 5.41 1.06
CA PHE A 153 -12.76 6.45 1.59
C PHE A 153 -13.31 7.11 2.86
N TRP A 154 -14.59 7.49 2.86
CA TRP A 154 -15.21 8.18 4.00
C TRP A 154 -15.32 7.29 5.23
N ILE A 155 -15.48 5.98 5.03
CA ILE A 155 -15.51 5.00 6.12
C ILE A 155 -14.12 4.88 6.74
N VAL A 156 -13.05 4.78 5.92
CA VAL A 156 -11.67 4.77 6.42
C VAL A 156 -11.36 6.04 7.21
N MET A 157 -11.75 7.21 6.67
CA MET A 157 -11.54 8.51 7.32
C MET A 157 -12.34 8.64 8.62
N LEU A 158 -13.57 8.15 8.67
CA LEU A 158 -14.38 8.15 9.89
C LEU A 158 -13.74 7.27 10.98
N ILE A 159 -13.31 6.07 10.62
CA ILE A 159 -12.63 5.16 11.55
C ILE A 159 -11.35 5.81 12.06
N TRP A 160 -10.55 6.42 11.17
CA TRP A 160 -9.34 7.16 11.54
C TRP A 160 -9.64 8.32 12.50
N ALA A 161 -10.65 9.12 12.21
CA ALA A 161 -11.05 10.26 13.05
C ALA A 161 -11.52 9.81 14.44
N VAL A 162 -12.29 8.72 14.52
CA VAL A 162 -12.72 8.14 15.80
C VAL A 162 -11.52 7.57 16.56
N SER A 163 -10.64 6.80 15.91
CA SER A 163 -9.42 6.27 16.53
C SER A 163 -8.50 7.39 17.03
N TYR A 164 -8.39 8.49 16.27
CA TYR A 164 -7.64 9.67 16.67
C TYR A 164 -8.27 10.36 17.90
N ALA A 165 -9.58 10.60 17.89
CA ALA A 165 -10.31 11.19 19.01
C ALA A 165 -10.20 10.34 20.28
N VAL A 166 -10.33 9.01 20.17
CA VAL A 166 -10.18 8.10 21.33
C VAL A 166 -8.72 8.09 21.82
N SER A 167 -7.74 8.10 20.92
CA SER A 167 -6.32 8.15 21.29
C SER A 167 -5.92 9.42 22.06
N MET A 168 -6.67 10.51 21.91
CA MET A 168 -6.46 11.73 22.71
C MET A 168 -6.79 11.52 24.20
N TYR A 169 -7.75 10.66 24.52
CA TYR A 169 -8.15 10.36 25.89
C TYR A 169 -7.45 9.12 26.46
N TRP A 170 -7.09 8.17 25.59
CA TRP A 170 -6.55 6.87 25.95
C TRP A 170 -5.28 6.59 25.14
N ALA A 171 -4.11 6.86 25.71
CA ALA A 171 -2.83 6.69 25.01
C ALA A 171 -2.61 5.25 24.54
N ASP A 172 -3.08 4.26 25.31
CA ASP A 172 -3.00 2.84 24.95
C ASP A 172 -3.77 2.51 23.66
N VAL A 173 -4.76 3.33 23.31
CA VAL A 173 -5.57 3.13 22.10
C VAL A 173 -4.83 3.55 20.83
N ALA A 174 -3.71 4.28 20.93
CA ALA A 174 -2.89 4.65 19.78
C ALA A 174 -2.38 3.42 19.01
N VAL A 175 -2.15 2.30 19.70
CA VAL A 175 -1.74 1.03 19.08
C VAL A 175 -2.80 0.49 18.12
N TYR A 176 -4.09 0.81 18.30
CA TYR A 176 -5.13 0.36 17.36
C TYR A 176 -5.07 1.07 16.01
N GLN A 177 -4.43 2.24 15.89
CA GLN A 177 -4.23 2.89 14.59
C GLN A 177 -3.36 2.04 13.67
N PHE A 178 -2.42 1.29 14.25
CA PHE A 178 -1.60 0.34 13.51
C PHE A 178 -2.45 -0.78 12.89
N LEU A 179 -3.46 -1.27 13.60
CA LEU A 179 -4.36 -2.31 13.07
C LEU A 179 -5.15 -1.84 11.85
N LEU A 180 -5.42 -0.53 11.69
CA LEU A 180 -6.07 0.01 10.49
C LEU A 180 -5.23 -0.17 9.22
N TYR A 181 -3.91 -0.31 9.35
CA TYR A 181 -3.04 -0.66 8.23
C TYR A 181 -2.84 -2.17 8.12
N CYS A 182 -2.63 -2.89 9.23
CA CYS A 182 -2.42 -4.34 9.14
C CYS A 182 -3.68 -5.09 8.64
N ILE A 183 -4.89 -4.68 9.07
CA ILE A 183 -6.11 -5.43 8.75
C ILE A 183 -6.33 -5.54 7.23
N PRO A 184 -6.31 -4.43 6.45
CA PRO A 184 -6.48 -4.56 5.01
C PRO A 184 -5.35 -5.37 4.37
N VAL A 185 -4.10 -5.19 4.80
CA VAL A 185 -2.97 -5.93 4.20
C VAL A 185 -3.06 -7.44 4.49
N ALA A 186 -3.37 -7.84 5.72
CA ALA A 186 -3.33 -9.23 6.15
C ALA A 186 -4.64 -10.01 5.87
N PHE A 187 -5.79 -9.34 5.96
CA PHE A 187 -7.10 -10.01 5.94
C PHE A 187 -7.92 -9.75 4.67
N THR A 188 -7.50 -8.84 3.80
CA THR A 188 -8.20 -8.58 2.53
C THR A 188 -7.38 -9.04 1.34
N ASP A 189 -8.03 -9.05 0.18
CA ASP A 189 -7.48 -9.42 -1.12
C ASP A 189 -6.71 -8.26 -1.78
N LEU A 190 -6.22 -7.27 -1.01
CA LEU A 190 -5.53 -6.09 -1.55
C LEU A 190 -4.31 -6.46 -2.40
N ASN A 191 -3.46 -7.36 -1.88
CA ASN A 191 -2.28 -7.85 -2.60
C ASN A 191 -2.67 -8.56 -3.90
N GLU A 192 -3.65 -9.46 -3.83
CA GLU A 192 -4.11 -10.26 -4.97
C GLU A 192 -4.71 -9.36 -6.06
N LYS A 193 -5.50 -8.34 -5.67
CA LYS A 193 -6.07 -7.34 -6.59
C LYS A 193 -5.02 -6.52 -7.32
N LEU A 194 -3.87 -6.27 -6.68
CA LEU A 194 -2.74 -5.56 -7.30
C LEU A 194 -1.80 -6.49 -8.08
N GLY A 195 -2.10 -7.79 -8.14
CA GLY A 195 -1.33 -8.80 -8.86
C GLY A 195 -0.19 -9.43 -8.05
N GLY A 196 -0.11 -9.15 -6.75
CA GLY A 196 0.81 -9.81 -5.83
C GLY A 196 0.25 -11.11 -5.26
N GLN A 197 1.08 -11.80 -4.46
CA GLN A 197 0.64 -12.95 -3.68
C GLN A 197 0.17 -12.50 -2.29
N LYS A 198 -0.70 -13.30 -1.67
CA LYS A 198 -1.16 -13.04 -0.31
C LYS A 198 -0.03 -13.19 0.69
N ASP A 199 0.37 -12.08 1.32
CA ASP A 199 1.36 -12.07 2.38
C ASP A 199 0.91 -12.86 3.62
N ASN A 200 1.87 -13.41 4.35
CA ASN A 200 1.62 -14.02 5.65
C ASN A 200 1.13 -12.95 6.63
N CYS A 201 0.09 -13.24 7.42
CA CYS A 201 -0.47 -12.28 8.37
C CYS A 201 0.57 -11.70 9.34
N CYS A 202 1.50 -12.54 9.84
CA CYS A 202 2.55 -12.09 10.75
C CYS A 202 3.55 -11.17 10.07
N GLU A 203 3.93 -11.48 8.82
CA GLU A 203 4.86 -10.69 8.04
C GLU A 203 4.25 -9.32 7.68
N ALA A 204 3.02 -9.32 7.18
CA ALA A 204 2.25 -8.11 6.92
C ALA A 204 2.15 -7.20 8.15
N CYS A 205 1.82 -7.76 9.32
CA CYS A 205 1.76 -6.98 10.55
C CYS A 205 3.15 -6.47 11.00
N LEU A 206 4.21 -7.28 10.95
CA LEU A 206 5.55 -6.81 11.32
C LEU A 206 6.05 -5.71 10.37
N CYS A 207 5.91 -5.91 9.06
CA CYS A 207 6.30 -4.91 8.05
C CYS A 207 5.54 -3.60 8.24
N THR A 208 4.23 -3.68 8.46
CA THR A 208 3.43 -2.48 8.68
C THR A 208 3.81 -1.81 10.01
N PHE A 209 4.19 -2.58 11.04
CA PHE A 209 4.49 -2.03 12.37
C PHE A 209 5.82 -1.28 12.37
N PHE A 210 6.83 -1.85 11.70
CA PHE A 210 8.16 -1.24 11.62
C PHE A 210 8.31 -0.22 10.48
N CYS A 211 7.53 -0.33 9.40
CA CYS A 211 7.50 0.67 8.34
C CYS A 211 6.14 0.81 7.64
N SER A 212 5.14 1.35 8.37
CA SER A 212 3.81 1.64 7.82
C SER A 212 3.87 2.55 6.58
N PHE A 213 4.78 3.54 6.59
CA PHE A 213 4.98 4.45 5.47
C PHE A 213 5.51 3.72 4.23
N CYS A 214 6.49 2.83 4.39
CA CYS A 214 7.02 2.05 3.27
C CYS A 214 5.93 1.18 2.64
N VAL A 215 5.12 0.53 3.48
CA VAL A 215 3.99 -0.29 3.03
C VAL A 215 2.98 0.56 2.26
N ASN A 216 2.67 1.76 2.74
CA ASN A 216 1.79 2.69 2.05
C ASN A 216 2.36 3.11 0.68
N VAL A 217 3.66 3.43 0.60
CA VAL A 217 4.35 3.75 -0.66
C VAL A 217 4.27 2.60 -1.65
N LYS A 218 4.59 1.38 -1.21
CA LYS A 218 4.53 0.17 -2.03
C LYS A 218 3.14 -0.02 -2.65
N TYR A 219 2.08 0.02 -1.83
CA TYR A 219 0.71 -0.16 -2.33
C TYR A 219 0.22 1.00 -3.19
N ALA A 220 0.61 2.22 -2.83
CA ALA A 220 0.33 3.41 -3.62
C ALA A 220 0.95 3.33 -5.02
N LEU A 221 2.20 2.90 -5.13
CA LEU A 221 2.91 2.77 -6.40
C LEU A 221 2.35 1.62 -7.24
N ALA A 222 2.10 0.46 -6.63
CA ALA A 222 1.47 -0.67 -7.30
C ALA A 222 0.09 -0.29 -7.86
N LEU A 223 -0.71 0.47 -7.11
CA LEU A 223 -2.01 0.96 -7.57
C LEU A 223 -1.89 1.98 -8.71
N ASP A 224 -0.91 2.89 -8.64
CA ASP A 224 -0.60 3.86 -9.70
C ASP A 224 -0.24 3.12 -11.02
N HIS A 225 0.56 2.05 -10.94
CA HIS A 225 0.87 1.18 -12.07
C HIS A 225 -0.32 0.35 -12.57
N ALA A 226 -1.20 -0.12 -11.67
CA ALA A 226 -2.37 -0.89 -12.05
C ALA A 226 -3.43 -0.04 -12.77
N THR A 227 -3.56 1.23 -12.39
CA THR A 227 -4.54 2.16 -12.97
C THR A 227 -4.01 2.97 -14.15
N GLY A 228 -2.69 2.95 -14.39
CA GLY A 228 -2.03 3.79 -15.39
C GLY A 228 -2.12 5.29 -15.03
N GLN A 229 -2.09 5.60 -13.74
CA GLN A 229 -2.19 6.97 -13.23
C GLN A 229 -1.06 7.25 -12.24
N LYS A 230 -0.52 8.47 -12.24
CA LYS A 230 0.46 8.94 -11.27
C LYS A 230 -0.16 9.98 -10.34
N VAL A 231 -0.09 9.75 -9.03
CA VAL A 231 -0.54 10.72 -8.01
C VAL A 231 0.57 11.73 -7.70
N GLY A 232 0.31 13.01 -7.96
CA GLY A 232 1.07 14.13 -7.44
C GLY A 232 0.56 14.59 -6.07
N CYS A 233 1.12 15.66 -5.50
CA CYS A 233 0.70 16.14 -4.17
C CYS A 233 -0.79 16.48 -4.07
N PHE A 234 -1.38 17.04 -5.14
CA PHE A 234 -2.81 17.40 -5.21
C PHE A 234 -3.37 17.27 -6.63
N ASN A 235 -2.81 16.35 -7.41
CA ASN A 235 -3.21 16.17 -8.80
C ASN A 235 -3.04 14.70 -9.20
N VAL A 236 -3.85 14.25 -10.16
CA VAL A 236 -3.75 12.92 -10.76
C VAL A 236 -3.47 13.12 -12.24
N ARG A 237 -2.38 12.52 -12.72
CA ARG A 237 -2.04 12.52 -14.15
C ARG A 237 -2.24 11.12 -14.70
N SER A 238 -2.90 11.01 -15.84
CA SER A 238 -2.93 9.74 -16.58
C SER A 238 -1.61 9.59 -17.32
N THR A 239 -0.94 8.45 -17.15
CA THR A 239 0.25 8.12 -17.91
C THR A 239 -0.20 7.49 -19.22
N GLU A 240 0.24 8.01 -20.37
CA GLU A 240 -0.15 7.45 -21.68
C GLU A 240 0.28 5.98 -21.85
N GLU A 241 1.33 5.56 -21.14
CA GLU A 241 1.78 4.17 -21.03
C GLU A 241 0.68 3.20 -20.58
N GLY A 242 -0.33 3.67 -19.84
CA GLY A 242 -1.48 2.83 -19.44
C GLY A 242 -2.33 2.31 -20.61
N ARG A 243 -2.17 2.83 -21.85
CA ARG A 243 -2.84 2.25 -23.03
C ARG A 243 -2.16 1.00 -23.58
N ILE A 244 -0.90 0.76 -23.24
CA ILE A 244 -0.08 -0.30 -23.85
C ILE A 244 -0.14 -1.60 -23.04
N TYR A 245 -0.36 -1.52 -21.73
CA TYR A 245 -0.40 -2.71 -20.88
C TYR A 245 -1.71 -3.47 -21.06
N GLN A 246 -1.60 -4.71 -21.55
CA GLN A 246 -2.72 -5.64 -21.56
C GLN A 246 -2.96 -6.17 -20.14
N PRO A 247 -4.23 -6.30 -19.71
CA PRO A 247 -4.55 -6.92 -18.43
C PRO A 247 -4.05 -8.37 -18.41
N ILE A 248 -3.56 -8.83 -17.26
CA ILE A 248 -3.29 -10.25 -17.02
C ILE A 248 -4.66 -10.91 -16.83
N ILE A 249 -5.08 -11.73 -17.79
CA ILE A 249 -6.34 -12.51 -17.75
C ILE A 249 -6.06 -13.89 -17.16
#